data_AF-A0A525D5E7-F1
#
_entry.id   AF-A0A525D5E7-F1
#
_cell.length_a   1.000
_cell.length_b   1.000
_cell.length_c   1.000
_cell.angle_alpha   90.00
_cell.angle_beta   90.00
_cell.angle_gamma   90.00
#
_symmetry.space_group_name_H-M   'P 1'
#
loop_
_entity.id
_entity.type
_entity.pdbx_description
1 polymer ?
#
loop_
_entity_poly.entity_id
_entity_poly.type
_entity_poly.pdbx_seq_one_letter_code
_entity_poly.pdbx_strand_id
1 'polypeptide(L)'
;MSADNPQITLLSTIIQLEQSARHAETVAELGFVMVNETLRLVPYKQAIFWLLKPNGTITIRSVSGTDTPTSNAPLIQDLSRLLKKLIKRLGSEKSRQTLAISPDDLEDKLKDDYQRCELKELLWCPLIPPNQKFLGGIVLTKNAKWNESETILLDRLLDSYAHALWALEKNRGSLINRLIQFVRHKPVKLAILILVIGALFLPVRLSVLAPVEIVPRDPLVVSSPMDGVIKEIHVLPNGPVNDGTLLVSLEDTGFRNEYEVSLKALDVAKAEYAKAVQKSFLDNESRAQIAKLSAEVKLKEAEAAFADEMLQLTRITSEHQGVAVYSDIEDWIGKPVIVGQKLMTVADPARIEAEITLPVADAINLEPGAEIKIFLNTQPDRPIPGLLKQADYEAHVTPTGELAFGIRASLTQETGARIGLRGTAKIYGARVSLFYYLFRRPLTLMRVTIGL
;
A
#
# COMPACT_ATOMS: atom_id res chain seq x y z
N MET A 1 19.90 -72.67 -23.60
CA MET A 1 19.36 -72.73 -22.22
C MET A 1 20.55 -72.62 -21.28
N SER A 2 20.98 -71.39 -21.01
CA SER A 2 22.10 -71.14 -20.09
C SER A 2 21.59 -71.21 -18.66
N ALA A 3 22.26 -71.99 -17.83
CA ALA A 3 22.11 -71.92 -16.39
C ALA A 3 22.42 -70.48 -15.93
N ASP A 4 21.48 -69.81 -15.30
CA ASP A 4 21.71 -68.54 -14.61
C ASP A 4 22.80 -68.77 -13.57
N ASN A 5 24.01 -68.25 -13.83
CA ASN A 5 25.10 -68.35 -12.89
C ASN A 5 24.84 -67.35 -11.74
N PRO A 6 24.55 -67.82 -10.51
CA PRO A 6 24.16 -66.94 -9.40
C PRO A 6 25.25 -65.92 -9.05
N GLN A 7 26.53 -66.23 -9.35
CA GLN A 7 27.64 -65.30 -9.13
C GLN A 7 27.62 -64.11 -10.11
N ILE A 8 27.21 -64.35 -11.37
CA ILE A 8 27.09 -63.28 -12.38
C ILE A 8 25.90 -62.38 -12.04
N THR A 9 24.81 -62.94 -11.52
CA THR A 9 23.62 -62.19 -11.06
C THR A 9 23.93 -61.33 -9.83
N LEU A 10 24.72 -61.84 -8.88
CA LEU A 10 25.15 -61.07 -7.72
C LEU A 10 26.06 -59.91 -8.11
N LEU A 11 27.04 -60.17 -8.98
CA LEU A 11 27.96 -59.13 -9.48
C LEU A 11 27.24 -58.05 -10.29
N SER A 12 26.31 -58.44 -11.16
CA SER A 12 25.53 -57.48 -11.95
C SER A 12 24.65 -56.60 -11.06
N THR A 13 24.10 -57.16 -9.98
CA THR A 13 23.31 -56.42 -8.98
C THR A 13 24.17 -55.37 -8.25
N ILE A 14 25.39 -55.72 -7.84
CA ILE A 14 26.31 -54.74 -7.21
C ILE A 14 26.60 -53.59 -8.17
N ILE A 15 26.96 -53.89 -9.43
CA ILE A 15 27.29 -52.87 -10.44
C ILE A 15 26.09 -51.95 -10.68
N GLN A 16 24.87 -52.50 -10.76
CA GLN A 16 23.64 -51.72 -10.91
C GLN A 16 23.40 -50.79 -9.70
N LEU A 17 23.56 -51.29 -8.47
CA LEU A 17 23.40 -50.47 -7.26
C LEU A 17 24.45 -49.34 -7.18
N GLU A 18 25.70 -49.63 -7.54
CA GLU A 18 26.75 -48.62 -7.63
C GLU A 18 26.47 -47.57 -8.71
N GLN A 19 25.91 -47.98 -9.85
CA GLN A 19 25.50 -47.07 -10.91
C GLN A 19 24.35 -46.18 -10.43
N SER A 20 23.30 -46.74 -9.84
CA SER A 20 22.16 -46.00 -9.30
C SER A 20 22.58 -45.01 -8.23
N ALA A 21 23.47 -45.41 -7.32
CA ALA A 21 24.00 -44.51 -6.30
C ALA A 21 24.78 -43.33 -6.90
N ARG A 22 25.57 -43.56 -7.96
CA ARG A 22 26.32 -42.50 -8.65
C ARG A 22 25.43 -41.56 -9.47
N HIS A 23 24.29 -42.03 -9.95
CA HIS A 23 23.35 -41.22 -10.75
C HIS A 23 22.33 -40.48 -9.89
N ALA A 24 22.19 -40.80 -8.61
CA ALA A 24 21.30 -40.08 -7.71
C ALA A 24 21.68 -38.60 -7.65
N GLU A 25 20.73 -37.71 -7.93
CA GLU A 25 20.93 -36.26 -7.97
C GLU A 25 20.71 -35.59 -6.60
N THR A 26 20.03 -36.29 -5.69
CA THR A 26 19.71 -35.80 -4.35
C THR A 26 20.02 -36.80 -3.25
N VAL A 27 20.27 -36.30 -2.04
CA VAL A 27 20.49 -37.15 -0.85
C VAL A 27 19.25 -38.00 -0.52
N ALA A 28 18.05 -37.53 -0.87
CA ALA A 28 16.81 -38.27 -0.68
C ALA A 28 16.71 -39.45 -1.64
N GLU A 29 17.02 -39.23 -2.92
CA GLU A 29 17.06 -40.26 -3.95
C GLU A 29 18.14 -41.32 -3.66
N LEU A 30 19.34 -40.88 -3.28
CA LEU A 30 20.40 -41.78 -2.83
C LEU A 30 19.95 -42.58 -1.60
N GLY A 31 19.30 -41.92 -0.63
CA GLY A 31 18.74 -42.57 0.54
C GLY A 31 17.70 -43.64 0.19
N PHE A 32 16.85 -43.40 -0.82
CA PHE A 32 15.88 -44.37 -1.32
C PHE A 32 16.56 -45.61 -1.91
N VAL A 33 17.57 -45.41 -2.77
CA VAL A 33 18.37 -46.51 -3.34
C VAL A 33 19.03 -47.34 -2.23
N MET A 34 19.66 -46.66 -1.26
CA MET A 34 20.32 -47.30 -0.11
C MET A 34 19.38 -48.18 0.71
N VAL A 35 18.15 -47.72 1.01
CA VAL A 35 17.23 -48.43 1.92
C VAL A 35 16.22 -49.35 1.24
N ASN A 36 16.02 -49.25 -0.07
CA ASN A 36 15.05 -50.09 -0.78
C ASN A 36 15.72 -51.05 -1.78
N GLU A 37 16.74 -50.59 -2.52
CA GLU A 37 17.32 -51.39 -3.59
C GLU A 37 18.41 -52.36 -3.10
N THR A 38 19.02 -52.08 -1.95
CA THR A 38 19.97 -52.99 -1.28
C THR A 38 19.35 -54.36 -0.96
N LEU A 39 18.01 -54.46 -0.91
CA LEU A 39 17.30 -55.72 -0.69
C LEU A 39 17.57 -56.75 -1.80
N ARG A 40 17.87 -56.28 -3.03
CA ARG A 40 18.24 -57.12 -4.16
C ARG A 40 19.59 -57.83 -3.96
N LEU A 41 20.46 -57.26 -3.12
CA LEU A 41 21.79 -57.79 -2.82
C LEU A 41 21.78 -58.67 -1.56
N VAL A 42 21.17 -58.17 -0.48
CA VAL A 42 21.12 -58.87 0.81
C VAL A 42 19.71 -58.79 1.39
N PRO A 43 19.05 -59.93 1.72
CA PRO A 43 17.71 -59.91 2.29
C PRO A 43 17.70 -59.35 3.71
N TYR A 44 16.93 -58.28 3.94
CA TYR A 44 16.69 -57.67 5.24
C TYR A 44 15.19 -57.42 5.46
N LYS A 45 14.80 -57.23 6.73
CA LYS A 45 13.43 -56.87 7.15
C LYS A 45 13.22 -55.35 7.07
N GLN A 46 14.18 -54.57 7.57
CA GLN A 46 14.10 -53.11 7.54
C GLN A 46 15.49 -52.50 7.33
N ALA A 47 15.56 -51.42 6.57
CA ALA A 47 16.76 -50.60 6.38
C ALA A 47 16.48 -49.15 6.78
N ILE A 48 17.41 -48.53 7.49
CA ILE A 48 17.29 -47.16 8.00
C ILE A 48 18.55 -46.39 7.64
N PHE A 49 18.41 -45.32 6.86
CA PHE A 49 19.49 -44.42 6.52
C PHE A 49 19.44 -43.17 7.39
N TRP A 50 20.57 -42.83 8.02
CA TRP A 50 20.68 -41.70 8.94
C TRP A 50 21.98 -40.92 8.72
N LEU A 51 21.94 -39.63 9.04
CA LEU A 51 23.07 -38.71 8.93
C LEU A 51 23.42 -38.10 10.29
N LEU A 52 24.71 -37.88 10.50
CA LEU A 52 25.26 -37.17 11.66
C LEU A 52 25.57 -35.71 11.29
N LYS A 53 24.86 -34.77 11.91
CA LYS A 53 25.13 -33.34 11.72
C LYS A 53 26.37 -32.89 12.52
N PRO A 54 27.05 -31.79 12.14
CA PRO A 54 28.24 -31.28 12.85
C PRO A 54 28.00 -30.96 14.34
N ASN A 55 26.75 -30.67 14.72
CA ASN A 55 26.34 -30.42 16.11
C ASN A 55 26.08 -31.71 16.93
N GLY A 56 26.36 -32.89 16.37
CA GLY A 56 26.16 -34.19 17.02
C GLY A 56 24.72 -34.69 17.04
N THR A 57 23.80 -34.05 16.30
CA THR A 57 22.42 -34.52 16.16
C THR A 57 22.29 -35.55 15.04
N ILE A 58 21.52 -36.61 15.30
CA ILE A 58 21.21 -37.67 14.32
C ILE A 58 19.92 -37.28 13.60
N THR A 59 19.91 -37.41 12.28
CA THR A 59 18.71 -37.20 11.47
C THR A 59 18.47 -38.45 10.62
N ILE A 60 17.34 -39.11 10.83
CA ILE A 60 16.88 -40.22 9.98
C ILE A 60 16.37 -39.62 8.67
N ARG A 61 16.90 -40.08 7.55
CA ARG A 61 16.61 -39.55 6.21
C ARG A 61 15.65 -40.43 5.44
N SER A 62 15.81 -41.74 5.52
CA SER A 62 14.99 -42.70 4.79
C SER A 62 14.83 -43.98 5.61
N VAL A 63 13.65 -44.60 5.49
CA VAL A 63 13.34 -45.91 6.08
C VAL A 63 12.73 -46.76 4.97
N SER A 64 13.18 -48.01 4.85
CA SER A 64 12.69 -48.95 3.84
C SER A 64 11.17 -49.11 3.88
N GLY A 65 10.52 -49.08 2.72
CA GLY A 65 9.06 -49.25 2.61
C GLY A 65 8.23 -48.00 2.96
N THR A 66 8.87 -46.84 3.14
CA THR A 66 8.18 -45.55 3.32
C THR A 66 8.80 -44.47 2.44
N ASP A 67 7.97 -43.62 1.82
CA ASP A 67 8.46 -42.58 0.91
C ASP A 67 9.13 -41.41 1.64
N THR A 68 8.68 -41.06 2.85
CA THR A 68 9.32 -40.05 3.69
C THR A 68 9.10 -40.31 5.20
N PRO A 69 10.17 -40.43 6.02
CA PRO A 69 10.02 -40.57 7.47
C PRO A 69 9.61 -39.24 8.12
N THR A 70 8.50 -39.21 8.86
CA THR A 70 8.06 -38.03 9.64
C THR A 70 8.86 -37.93 10.94
N SER A 71 9.59 -36.83 11.15
CA SER A 71 10.51 -36.68 12.30
C SER A 71 9.88 -36.80 13.70
N ASN A 72 8.54 -36.71 13.80
CA ASN A 72 7.78 -36.82 15.05
C ASN A 72 7.20 -38.20 15.32
N ALA A 73 7.41 -39.20 14.47
CA ALA A 73 6.94 -40.55 14.75
C ALA A 73 7.69 -41.12 15.99
N PRO A 74 6.98 -41.73 16.97
CA PRO A 74 7.62 -42.30 18.17
C PRO A 74 8.79 -43.24 17.84
N LEU A 75 8.63 -44.08 16.81
CA LEU A 75 9.66 -45.01 16.34
C LEU A 75 10.93 -44.31 15.81
N ILE A 76 10.81 -43.15 15.15
CA ILE A 76 11.96 -42.38 14.64
C ILE A 76 12.74 -41.71 15.79
N GLN A 77 12.04 -41.29 16.85
CA GLN A 77 12.66 -40.71 18.03
C GLN A 77 13.40 -41.77 18.86
N ASP A 78 12.81 -42.94 19.04
CA ASP A 78 13.43 -44.06 19.75
C ASP A 78 14.63 -44.62 18.98
N LEU A 79 14.53 -44.76 17.65
CA LEU A 79 15.68 -45.11 16.80
C LEU A 79 16.80 -44.08 16.89
N SER A 80 16.49 -42.78 16.83
CA SER A 80 17.52 -41.73 16.94
C SER A 80 18.23 -41.77 18.30
N ARG A 81 17.51 -42.09 19.38
CA ARG A 81 18.08 -42.28 20.72
C ARG A 81 18.96 -43.52 20.79
N LEU A 82 18.50 -44.64 20.23
CA LEU A 82 19.24 -45.90 20.15
C LEU A 82 20.56 -45.71 19.37
N LEU A 83 20.51 -45.11 18.18
CA LEU A 83 21.69 -44.83 17.35
C LEU A 83 22.71 -43.96 18.10
N LYS A 84 22.24 -42.93 18.83
CA LYS A 84 23.14 -42.06 19.62
C LYS A 84 23.83 -42.82 20.75
N LYS A 85 23.11 -43.72 21.43
CA LYS A 85 23.68 -44.60 22.47
C LYS A 85 24.67 -45.61 21.86
N LEU A 86 24.36 -46.19 20.70
CA LEU A 86 25.24 -47.12 19.98
C LEU A 86 26.55 -46.46 19.53
N ILE A 87 26.51 -45.25 18.96
CA ILE A 87 27.73 -44.50 18.59
C ILE A 87 28.62 -44.29 19.82
N LYS A 88 28.02 -43.90 20.96
CA LYS A 88 28.77 -43.69 22.21
C LYS A 88 29.41 -44.98 22.74
N ARG A 89 28.72 -46.11 22.61
CA ARG A 89 29.18 -47.44 23.05
C ARG A 89 30.29 -48.01 22.17
N LEU A 90 30.12 -47.93 20.85
CA LEU A 90 31.08 -48.46 19.88
C LEU A 90 32.40 -47.68 19.89
N GLY A 91 32.38 -46.43 20.36
CA GLY A 91 33.58 -45.58 20.40
C GLY A 91 34.05 -45.20 18.99
N SER A 92 35.16 -44.44 18.89
CA SER A 92 35.56 -43.84 17.61
C SER A 92 36.10 -44.84 16.58
N GLU A 93 36.57 -46.02 17.00
CA GLU A 93 37.14 -47.01 16.08
C GLU A 93 36.10 -48.04 15.63
N LYS A 94 35.35 -48.67 16.55
CA LYS A 94 34.36 -49.69 16.16
C LYS A 94 33.13 -49.10 15.49
N SER A 95 32.76 -47.84 15.78
CA SER A 95 31.65 -47.18 15.06
C SER A 95 31.93 -46.97 13.57
N ARG A 96 33.19 -47.09 13.16
CA ARG A 96 33.65 -46.94 11.78
C ARG A 96 33.76 -48.26 11.00
N GLN A 97 33.42 -49.39 11.62
CA GLN A 97 33.45 -50.71 10.98
C GLN A 97 32.05 -51.27 10.85
N THR A 98 31.84 -52.10 9.81
CA THR A 98 30.58 -52.84 9.64
C THR A 98 30.50 -53.92 10.71
N LEU A 99 29.46 -53.89 11.57
CA LEU A 99 29.36 -54.75 12.75
C LEU A 99 27.97 -55.36 12.91
N ALA A 100 27.90 -56.68 13.09
CA ALA A 100 26.69 -57.36 13.51
C ALA A 100 26.52 -57.22 15.03
N ILE A 101 25.32 -56.81 15.47
CA ILE A 101 24.97 -56.58 16.86
C ILE A 101 23.77 -57.46 17.18
N SER A 102 23.99 -58.46 18.02
CA SER A 102 22.94 -59.33 18.55
C SER A 102 22.27 -58.68 19.79
N PRO A 103 20.99 -58.94 20.07
CA PRO A 103 20.33 -58.48 21.30
C PRO A 103 21.05 -58.93 22.57
N ASP A 104 21.69 -60.10 22.53
CA ASP A 104 22.41 -60.71 23.66
C ASP A 104 23.67 -59.92 24.02
N ASP A 105 24.23 -59.19 23.07
CA ASP A 105 25.43 -58.39 23.24
C ASP A 105 25.15 -56.99 23.80
N LEU A 106 23.89 -56.64 24.12
CA LEU A 106 23.49 -55.31 24.60
C LEU A 106 23.46 -55.24 26.15
N GLU A 107 23.86 -54.11 26.71
CA GLU A 107 23.67 -53.82 28.14
C GLU A 107 22.18 -53.60 28.46
N ASP A 108 21.75 -53.86 29.69
CA ASP A 108 20.33 -53.84 30.09
C ASP A 108 19.64 -52.49 29.80
N LYS A 109 20.36 -51.36 29.84
CA LYS A 109 19.82 -50.02 29.50
C LYS A 109 19.61 -49.75 28.01
N LEU A 110 20.19 -50.55 27.11
CA LEU A 110 19.97 -50.49 25.67
C LEU A 110 18.95 -51.53 25.20
N LYS A 111 18.78 -52.64 25.96
CA LYS A 111 17.80 -53.68 25.66
C LYS A 111 16.37 -53.12 25.59
N ASP A 112 16.00 -52.20 26.48
CA ASP A 112 14.65 -51.59 26.48
C ASP A 112 14.37 -50.80 25.19
N ASP A 113 15.30 -49.96 24.74
CA ASP A 113 15.15 -49.18 23.49
C ASP A 113 15.19 -50.09 22.26
N TYR A 114 15.98 -51.17 22.31
CA TYR A 114 16.09 -52.17 21.25
C TYR A 114 14.81 -53.00 21.10
N GLN A 115 14.19 -53.40 22.22
CA GLN A 115 12.91 -54.12 22.25
C GLN A 115 11.74 -53.24 21.80
N ARG A 116 11.72 -51.96 22.18
CA ARG A 116 10.70 -50.99 21.72
C ARG A 116 10.69 -50.79 20.21
N CYS A 117 11.85 -50.92 19.58
CA CYS A 117 11.99 -50.83 18.12
C CYS A 117 11.71 -52.17 17.41
N GLU A 118 11.39 -53.25 18.14
CA GLU A 118 11.16 -54.61 17.62
C GLU A 118 12.30 -55.16 16.74
N LEU A 119 13.53 -54.77 17.05
CA LEU A 119 14.72 -55.18 16.31
C LEU A 119 15.18 -56.57 16.78
N LYS A 120 15.61 -57.43 15.84
CA LYS A 120 16.18 -58.74 16.14
C LYS A 120 17.69 -58.73 15.93
N GLU A 121 18.19 -59.08 14.76
CA GLU A 121 19.63 -59.01 14.45
C GLU A 121 19.91 -57.71 13.69
N LEU A 122 20.77 -56.85 14.23
CA LEU A 122 21.09 -55.55 13.65
C LEU A 122 22.47 -55.57 13.01
N LEU A 123 22.58 -55.04 11.78
CA LEU A 123 23.85 -54.77 11.14
C LEU A 123 24.08 -53.26 11.08
N TRP A 124 25.16 -52.83 11.74
CA TRP A 124 25.64 -51.46 11.72
C TRP A 124 26.54 -51.26 10.50
N CYS A 125 26.15 -50.36 9.60
CA CYS A 125 26.84 -50.11 8.34
C CYS A 125 27.25 -48.63 8.24
N PRO A 126 28.47 -48.25 8.62
CA PRO A 126 28.91 -46.86 8.61
C PRO A 126 29.19 -46.36 7.19
N LEU A 127 28.88 -45.08 6.92
CA LEU A 127 29.20 -44.41 5.66
C LEU A 127 30.38 -43.47 5.85
N ILE A 128 31.55 -43.89 5.36
CA ILE A 128 32.82 -43.17 5.52
C ILE A 128 33.42 -42.93 4.13
N PRO A 129 33.28 -41.72 3.57
CA PRO A 129 33.88 -41.38 2.28
C PRO A 129 35.41 -41.19 2.40
N PRO A 130 36.12 -41.01 1.27
CA PRO A 130 37.59 -40.91 1.24
C PRO A 130 38.23 -39.85 2.15
N ASN A 131 37.47 -38.83 2.57
CA ASN A 131 37.95 -37.81 3.50
C ASN A 131 37.97 -38.27 4.98
N GLN A 132 37.66 -39.55 5.24
CA GLN A 132 37.61 -40.22 6.54
C GLN A 132 36.65 -39.58 7.57
N LYS A 133 35.71 -38.73 7.14
CA LYS A 133 34.71 -38.15 8.02
C LYS A 133 33.54 -39.13 8.18
N PHE A 134 33.13 -39.37 9.42
CA PHE A 134 31.94 -40.16 9.70
C PHE A 134 30.67 -39.33 9.39
N LEU A 135 30.05 -39.56 8.22
CA LEU A 135 28.87 -38.81 7.78
C LEU A 135 27.56 -39.34 8.36
N GLY A 136 27.53 -40.61 8.74
CA GLY A 136 26.34 -41.32 9.19
C GLY A 136 26.43 -42.80 8.87
N GLY A 137 25.30 -43.45 8.63
CA GLY A 137 25.27 -44.87 8.34
C GLY A 137 23.92 -45.37 7.86
N ILE A 138 23.93 -46.64 7.47
CA ILE A 138 22.74 -47.45 7.24
C ILE A 138 22.67 -48.46 8.40
N VAL A 139 21.45 -48.76 8.83
CA VAL A 139 21.20 -49.86 9.77
C VAL A 139 20.27 -50.84 9.10
N LEU A 140 20.68 -52.10 9.00
CA LEU A 140 19.88 -53.19 8.43
C LEU A 140 19.46 -54.14 9.54
N THR A 141 18.26 -54.70 9.44
CA THR A 141 17.73 -55.61 10.46
C THR A 141 17.24 -56.91 9.81
N LYS A 142 17.48 -58.05 10.46
CA LYS A 142 17.09 -59.38 9.96
C LYS A 142 16.60 -60.27 11.11
N ASN A 143 15.82 -61.30 10.80
CA ASN A 143 15.34 -62.28 11.78
C ASN A 143 16.35 -63.42 12.06
N ALA A 144 17.40 -63.52 11.23
CA ALA A 144 18.46 -64.52 11.32
C ALA A 144 19.81 -63.81 11.45
N LYS A 145 20.81 -64.52 11.98
CA LYS A 145 22.18 -64.00 12.12
C LYS A 145 22.75 -63.60 10.77
N TRP A 146 23.58 -62.56 10.77
CA TRP A 146 24.28 -62.06 9.59
C TRP A 146 25.44 -62.98 9.23
N ASN A 147 25.58 -63.30 7.95
CA ASN A 147 26.69 -64.12 7.45
C ASN A 147 27.89 -63.24 7.10
N GLU A 148 29.12 -63.77 7.24
CA GLU A 148 30.35 -63.05 6.88
C GLU A 148 30.39 -62.67 5.39
N SER A 149 29.81 -63.49 4.51
CA SER A 149 29.70 -63.16 3.09
C SER A 149 28.78 -61.96 2.84
N GLU A 150 27.70 -61.81 3.63
CA GLU A 150 26.77 -60.67 3.51
C GLU A 150 27.43 -59.38 3.97
N THR A 151 28.22 -59.43 5.06
CA THR A 151 28.92 -58.25 5.57
C THR A 151 30.00 -57.78 4.62
N ILE A 152 30.78 -58.68 4.01
CA ILE A 152 31.82 -58.32 3.02
C ILE A 152 31.21 -57.66 1.78
N LEU A 153 30.08 -58.18 1.28
CA LEU A 153 29.38 -57.61 0.11
C LEU A 153 28.82 -56.22 0.40
N LEU A 154 28.24 -56.04 1.59
CA LEU A 154 27.73 -54.74 2.02
C LEU A 154 28.85 -53.74 2.24
N ASP A 155 29.98 -54.15 2.83
CA ASP A 155 31.13 -53.27 3.05
C ASP A 155 31.65 -52.67 1.73
N ARG A 156 31.71 -53.48 0.66
CA ARG A 156 32.03 -53.01 -0.69
C ARG A 156 31.02 -51.98 -1.20
N LEU A 157 29.73 -52.24 -1.03
CA LEU A 157 28.67 -51.35 -1.51
C LEU A 157 28.62 -50.03 -0.71
N LEU A 158 28.90 -50.10 0.60
CA LEU A 158 28.91 -48.94 1.49
C LEU A 158 29.97 -47.91 1.11
N ASP A 159 31.13 -48.34 0.59
CA ASP A 159 32.17 -47.42 0.10
C ASP A 159 31.65 -46.59 -1.10
N SER A 160 31.01 -47.26 -2.07
CA SER A 160 30.36 -46.63 -3.22
C SER A 160 29.24 -45.67 -2.81
N TYR A 161 28.40 -46.07 -1.85
CA TYR A 161 27.35 -45.25 -1.26
C TYR A 161 27.89 -44.02 -0.50
N ALA A 162 28.97 -44.19 0.27
CA ALA A 162 29.61 -43.11 1.00
C ALA A 162 30.23 -42.09 0.04
N HIS A 163 30.86 -42.55 -1.05
CA HIS A 163 31.40 -41.68 -2.09
C HIS A 163 30.31 -40.84 -2.78
N ALA A 164 29.19 -41.47 -3.16
CA ALA A 164 28.06 -40.76 -3.76
C ALA A 164 27.47 -39.69 -2.82
N LEU A 165 27.29 -40.03 -1.54
CA LEU A 165 26.80 -39.10 -0.52
C LEU A 165 27.73 -37.89 -0.37
N TRP A 166 29.05 -38.12 -0.33
CA TRP A 166 30.04 -37.05 -0.24
C TRP A 166 30.02 -36.10 -1.45
N ALA A 167 29.86 -36.64 -2.67
CA ALA A 167 29.76 -35.83 -3.87
C ALA A 167 28.53 -34.90 -3.84
N LEU A 168 27.39 -35.40 -3.37
CA LEU A 168 26.15 -34.64 -3.25
C LEU A 168 26.20 -33.54 -2.19
N GLU A 169 26.88 -33.78 -1.06
CA GLU A 169 27.03 -32.74 -0.02
C GLU A 169 27.98 -31.59 -0.44
N LYS A 170 28.99 -31.88 -1.27
CA LYS A 170 29.97 -30.87 -1.73
C LYS A 170 29.37 -29.84 -2.69
N ASN A 171 28.38 -30.23 -3.50
CA ASN A 171 27.80 -29.37 -4.54
C ASN A 171 26.77 -28.34 -4.03
N ARG A 172 26.21 -28.51 -2.82
CA ARG A 172 25.26 -27.54 -2.23
C ARG A 172 25.90 -26.22 -1.78
N GLY A 173 27.23 -26.14 -1.69
CA GLY A 173 27.92 -25.07 -0.96
C GLY A 173 28.69 -24.03 -1.77
N SER A 174 28.79 -24.09 -3.11
CA SER A 174 29.86 -23.34 -3.81
C SER A 174 29.57 -21.85 -4.07
N LEU A 175 28.35 -21.47 -4.46
CA LEU A 175 28.06 -20.08 -4.87
C LEU A 175 27.55 -19.20 -3.72
N ILE A 176 26.56 -19.68 -2.98
CA ILE A 176 25.92 -18.93 -1.89
C ILE A 176 26.89 -18.73 -0.71
N ASN A 177 27.68 -19.76 -0.34
CA ASN A 177 28.66 -19.59 0.73
C ASN A 177 29.84 -18.70 0.34
N ARG A 178 30.23 -18.60 -0.94
CA ARG A 178 31.28 -17.65 -1.38
C ARG A 178 30.83 -16.21 -1.22
N LEU A 179 29.59 -15.88 -1.60
CA LEU A 179 29.00 -14.56 -1.39
C LEU A 179 28.88 -14.22 0.11
N ILE A 180 28.39 -15.17 0.93
CA ILE A 180 28.25 -14.98 2.38
C ILE A 180 29.62 -14.85 3.07
N GLN A 181 30.65 -15.58 2.62
CA GLN A 181 32.01 -15.46 3.15
C GLN A 181 32.71 -14.16 2.72
N PHE A 182 32.51 -13.71 1.49
CA PHE A 182 33.02 -12.43 0.99
C PHE A 182 32.48 -11.23 1.80
N VAL A 183 31.18 -11.24 2.11
CA VAL A 183 30.53 -10.25 2.98
C VAL A 183 30.90 -10.43 4.47
N ARG A 184 31.54 -11.54 4.87
CA ARG A 184 31.98 -11.79 6.27
C ARG A 184 33.31 -11.12 6.62
N HIS A 185 34.11 -10.70 5.63
CA HIS A 185 35.38 -10.01 5.88
C HIS A 185 35.14 -8.62 6.47
N LYS A 186 35.77 -8.33 7.64
CA LYS A 186 35.66 -7.04 8.34
C LYS A 186 35.87 -5.80 7.44
N PRO A 187 36.86 -5.73 6.52
CA PRO A 187 37.02 -4.56 5.65
C PRO A 187 35.89 -4.41 4.62
N VAL A 188 35.34 -5.52 4.10
CA VAL A 188 34.23 -5.49 3.14
C VAL A 188 32.95 -5.01 3.82
N LYS A 189 32.68 -5.45 5.06
CA LYS A 189 31.56 -4.91 5.86
C LYS A 189 31.69 -3.42 6.11
N LEU A 190 32.91 -2.96 6.43
CA LEU A 190 33.17 -1.54 6.67
C LEU A 190 33.00 -0.72 5.37
N ALA A 191 33.49 -1.24 4.24
CA ALA A 191 33.31 -0.59 2.94
C ALA A 191 31.83 -0.50 2.53
N ILE A 192 31.04 -1.57 2.74
CA ILE A 192 29.59 -1.55 2.51
C ILE A 192 28.90 -0.56 3.44
N LEU A 193 29.27 -0.53 4.72
CA LEU A 193 28.72 0.43 5.68
C LEU A 193 29.02 1.87 5.27
N ILE A 194 30.26 2.17 4.87
CA ILE A 194 30.66 3.50 4.38
C ILE A 194 29.91 3.85 3.10
N LEU A 195 29.74 2.90 2.17
CA LEU A 195 28.98 3.12 0.94
C LEU A 195 27.51 3.43 1.23
N VAL A 196 26.88 2.68 2.14
CA VAL A 196 25.51 2.93 2.57
C VAL A 196 25.42 4.30 3.22
N ILE A 197 26.25 4.60 4.22
CA ILE A 197 26.28 5.90 4.89
C ILE A 197 26.50 7.03 3.87
N GLY A 198 27.42 6.87 2.92
CA GLY A 198 27.66 7.84 1.85
C GLY A 198 26.44 8.05 0.95
N ALA A 199 25.74 6.97 0.58
CA ALA A 199 24.52 7.05 -0.22
C ALA A 199 23.40 7.82 0.51
N LEU A 200 23.34 7.75 1.83
CA LEU A 200 22.36 8.50 2.63
C LEU A 200 22.55 10.04 2.57
N PHE A 201 23.74 10.53 2.21
CA PHE A 201 24.01 11.96 2.00
C PHE A 201 23.73 12.44 0.58
N LEU A 202 23.30 11.57 -0.35
CA LEU A 202 22.96 11.99 -1.71
C LEU A 202 21.76 12.94 -1.71
N PRO A 203 21.84 14.09 -2.42
CA PRO A 203 20.74 15.05 -2.48
C PRO A 203 19.64 14.55 -3.41
N VAL A 204 18.44 14.36 -2.85
CA VAL A 204 17.23 13.95 -3.57
C VAL A 204 16.17 15.06 -3.50
N ARG A 205 15.36 15.21 -4.56
CA ARG A 205 14.25 16.16 -4.56
C ARG A 205 13.12 15.62 -3.69
N LEU A 206 12.76 16.36 -2.65
CA LEU A 206 11.60 16.02 -1.82
C LEU A 206 10.32 16.18 -2.65
N SER A 207 9.40 15.24 -2.54
CA SER A 207 8.10 15.37 -3.16
C SER A 207 7.02 14.81 -2.25
N VAL A 208 5.86 15.45 -2.26
CA VAL A 208 4.70 15.05 -1.47
C VAL A 208 3.50 14.89 -2.39
N LEU A 209 2.63 13.94 -2.04
CA LEU A 209 1.37 13.70 -2.72
C LEU A 209 0.23 14.23 -1.86
N ALA A 210 -0.70 14.93 -2.48
CA ALA A 210 -1.87 15.51 -1.81
C ALA A 210 -3.09 15.48 -2.74
N PRO A 211 -4.32 15.30 -2.22
CA PRO A 211 -5.54 15.46 -2.98
C PRO A 211 -5.64 16.85 -3.61
N VAL A 212 -6.19 16.93 -4.83
CA VAL A 212 -6.37 18.18 -5.56
C VAL A 212 -7.73 18.24 -6.23
N GLU A 213 -8.31 19.44 -6.26
CA GLU A 213 -9.55 19.77 -6.96
C GLU A 213 -9.32 20.96 -7.89
N ILE A 214 -9.92 20.93 -9.08
CA ILE A 214 -9.90 22.04 -10.03
C ILE A 214 -11.00 23.03 -9.64
N VAL A 215 -10.59 24.23 -9.27
CA VAL A 215 -11.46 25.31 -8.81
C VAL A 215 -11.38 26.50 -9.76
N PRO A 216 -12.43 27.33 -9.85
CA PRO A 216 -12.34 28.54 -10.65
C PRO A 216 -11.36 29.54 -10.04
N ARG A 217 -10.68 30.28 -10.90
CA ARG A 217 -9.85 31.40 -10.49
C ARG A 217 -10.73 32.63 -10.26
N ASP A 218 -10.57 33.27 -9.10
CA ASP A 218 -11.27 34.50 -8.72
C ASP A 218 -12.79 34.45 -8.95
N PRO A 219 -13.51 33.47 -8.36
CA PRO A 219 -14.95 33.35 -8.53
C PRO A 219 -15.71 34.53 -7.90
N LEU A 220 -16.76 35.01 -8.57
CA LEU A 220 -17.66 36.03 -8.03
C LEU A 220 -18.79 35.37 -7.23
N VAL A 221 -18.89 35.69 -5.95
CA VAL A 221 -19.98 35.21 -5.10
C VAL A 221 -21.21 36.09 -5.33
N VAL A 222 -22.31 35.49 -5.77
CA VAL A 222 -23.60 36.17 -5.91
C VAL A 222 -24.41 35.93 -4.64
N SER A 223 -24.66 36.99 -3.89
CA SER A 223 -25.42 36.97 -2.64
C SER A 223 -26.74 37.71 -2.75
N SER A 224 -27.68 37.42 -1.83
CA SER A 224 -28.94 38.18 -1.76
C SER A 224 -28.67 39.63 -1.33
N PRO A 225 -29.15 40.65 -2.06
CA PRO A 225 -28.99 42.04 -1.67
C PRO A 225 -29.98 42.47 -0.58
N MET A 226 -31.07 41.71 -0.39
CA MET A 226 -32.15 41.99 0.55
C MET A 226 -32.70 40.69 1.16
N ASP A 227 -33.48 40.83 2.23
CA ASP A 227 -34.24 39.71 2.81
C ASP A 227 -35.45 39.40 1.92
N GLY A 228 -35.74 38.12 1.70
CA GLY A 228 -36.85 37.71 0.84
C GLY A 228 -36.99 36.21 0.71
N VAL A 229 -37.91 35.78 -0.16
CA VAL A 229 -38.10 34.37 -0.51
C VAL A 229 -37.77 34.22 -1.99
N ILE A 230 -36.97 33.21 -2.35
CA ILE A 230 -36.67 32.92 -3.75
C ILE A 230 -37.93 32.40 -4.43
N LYS A 231 -38.36 33.09 -5.48
CA LYS A 231 -39.49 32.69 -6.32
C LYS A 231 -39.05 31.74 -7.43
N GLU A 232 -37.98 32.09 -8.13
CA GLU A 232 -37.48 31.34 -9.28
C GLU A 232 -35.99 31.57 -9.51
N ILE A 233 -35.31 30.56 -10.07
CA ILE A 233 -33.94 30.66 -10.58
C ILE A 233 -34.00 30.52 -12.10
N HIS A 234 -33.46 31.50 -12.81
CA HIS A 234 -33.58 31.61 -14.28
C HIS A 234 -32.44 30.94 -15.06
N VAL A 235 -31.41 30.47 -14.36
CA VAL A 235 -30.22 29.87 -14.97
C VAL A 235 -30.02 28.46 -14.48
N LEU A 236 -29.64 27.52 -15.35
CA LEU A 236 -29.38 26.13 -14.98
C LEU A 236 -28.06 26.00 -14.19
N PRO A 237 -27.93 24.98 -13.32
CA PRO A 237 -26.66 24.68 -12.66
C PRO A 237 -25.58 24.37 -13.70
N ASN A 238 -24.41 24.97 -13.53
CA ASN A 238 -23.28 24.94 -14.47
C ASN A 238 -23.62 25.48 -15.87
N GLY A 239 -24.72 26.23 -16.00
CA GLY A 239 -25.12 26.88 -17.24
C GLY A 239 -24.32 28.17 -17.49
N PRO A 240 -24.15 28.57 -18.77
CA PRO A 240 -23.48 29.81 -19.12
C PRO A 240 -24.35 31.02 -18.74
N VAL A 241 -23.70 32.09 -18.30
CA VAL A 241 -24.31 33.39 -17.97
C VAL A 241 -23.52 34.51 -18.63
N ASN A 242 -24.21 35.54 -19.11
CA ASN A 242 -23.61 36.76 -19.63
C ASN A 242 -23.75 37.90 -18.60
N ASP A 243 -22.99 38.97 -18.80
CA ASP A 243 -23.19 40.22 -18.05
C ASP A 243 -24.64 40.70 -18.17
N GLY A 244 -25.25 41.09 -17.04
CA GLY A 244 -26.64 41.52 -16.92
C GLY A 244 -27.69 40.39 -16.94
N THR A 245 -27.28 39.12 -17.07
CA THR A 245 -28.25 37.99 -17.10
C THR A 245 -28.98 37.89 -15.76
N LEU A 246 -30.31 37.78 -15.77
CA LEU A 246 -31.10 37.53 -14.58
C LEU A 246 -30.81 36.13 -14.03
N LEU A 247 -30.37 36.05 -12.78
CA LEU A 247 -30.00 34.80 -12.12
C LEU A 247 -31.13 34.30 -11.23
N VAL A 248 -31.62 35.17 -10.34
CA VAL A 248 -32.61 34.83 -9.31
C VAL A 248 -33.66 35.92 -9.25
N SER A 249 -34.92 35.52 -9.07
CA SER A 249 -36.01 36.42 -8.72
C SER A 249 -36.53 36.09 -7.32
N LEU A 250 -36.59 37.09 -6.47
CA LEU A 250 -37.28 37.03 -5.19
C LEU A 250 -38.79 37.22 -5.41
N GLU A 251 -39.59 36.87 -4.40
CA GLU A 251 -41.03 37.15 -4.40
C GLU A 251 -41.27 38.66 -4.44
N ASP A 252 -41.79 39.13 -5.58
CA ASP A 252 -41.86 40.55 -5.94
C ASP A 252 -43.27 41.15 -5.77
N THR A 253 -44.28 40.33 -5.48
CA THR A 253 -45.69 40.76 -5.47
C THR A 253 -45.93 41.94 -4.53
N GLY A 254 -45.35 41.93 -3.33
CA GLY A 254 -45.46 43.03 -2.36
C GLY A 254 -44.80 44.32 -2.85
N PHE A 255 -43.53 44.23 -3.24
CA PHE A 255 -42.73 45.37 -3.72
C PHE A 255 -43.33 46.01 -4.98
N ARG A 256 -43.83 45.18 -5.91
CA ARG A 256 -44.49 45.67 -7.13
C ARG A 256 -45.78 46.44 -6.81
N ASN A 257 -46.60 45.91 -5.90
CA ASN A 257 -47.83 46.59 -5.49
C ASN A 257 -47.53 47.91 -4.77
N GLU A 258 -46.52 47.93 -3.91
CA GLU A 258 -46.09 49.14 -3.21
C GLU A 258 -45.58 50.23 -4.17
N TYR A 259 -44.78 49.84 -5.17
CA TYR A 259 -44.34 50.76 -6.21
C TYR A 259 -45.51 51.36 -7.00
N GLU A 260 -46.46 50.55 -7.43
CA GLU A 260 -47.66 51.01 -8.14
C GLU A 260 -48.52 51.97 -7.28
N VAL A 261 -48.67 51.68 -5.97
CA VAL A 261 -49.39 52.56 -5.04
C VAL A 261 -48.67 53.90 -4.87
N SER A 262 -47.34 53.88 -4.71
CA SER A 262 -46.53 55.10 -4.58
C SER A 262 -46.56 55.96 -5.85
N LEU A 263 -46.56 55.33 -7.04
CA LEU A 263 -46.75 56.04 -8.31
C LEU A 263 -48.11 56.75 -8.37
N LYS A 264 -49.19 56.09 -7.96
CA LYS A 264 -50.53 56.71 -7.93
C LYS A 264 -50.61 57.85 -6.91
N ALA A 265 -49.98 57.70 -5.75
CA ALA A 265 -49.90 58.77 -4.75
C ALA A 265 -49.14 60.00 -5.30
N LEU A 266 -48.05 59.78 -6.05
CA LEU A 266 -47.32 60.83 -6.74
C LEU A 266 -48.19 61.54 -7.80
N ASP A 267 -48.95 60.78 -8.60
CA ASP A 267 -49.86 61.35 -9.60
C ASP A 267 -50.92 62.26 -8.95
N VAL A 268 -51.50 61.84 -7.82
CA VAL A 268 -52.46 62.64 -7.05
C VAL A 268 -51.79 63.92 -6.54
N ALA A 269 -50.62 63.83 -5.91
CA ALA A 269 -49.90 65.00 -5.40
C ALA A 269 -49.54 66.00 -6.52
N LYS A 270 -49.12 65.50 -7.69
CA LYS A 270 -48.84 66.32 -8.88
C LYS A 270 -50.08 67.04 -9.38
N ALA A 271 -51.24 66.35 -9.41
CA ALA A 271 -52.50 66.95 -9.83
C ALA A 271 -52.98 68.03 -8.84
N GLU A 272 -52.84 67.81 -7.53
CA GLU A 272 -53.18 68.80 -6.51
C GLU A 272 -52.27 70.03 -6.57
N TYR A 273 -50.96 69.82 -6.74
CA TYR A 273 -50.01 70.90 -6.96
C TYR A 273 -50.37 71.74 -8.20
N ALA A 274 -50.65 71.09 -9.34
CA ALA A 274 -51.05 71.77 -10.57
C ALA A 274 -52.34 72.59 -10.39
N LYS A 275 -53.34 72.02 -9.70
CA LYS A 275 -54.59 72.71 -9.36
C LYS A 275 -54.35 73.93 -8.47
N ALA A 276 -53.46 73.82 -7.47
CA ALA A 276 -53.12 74.93 -6.59
C ALA A 276 -52.34 76.05 -7.31
N VAL A 277 -51.43 75.69 -8.22
CA VAL A 277 -50.73 76.64 -9.08
C VAL A 277 -51.73 77.43 -9.93
N GLN A 278 -52.69 76.75 -10.59
CA GLN A 278 -53.74 77.41 -11.36
C GLN A 278 -54.59 78.37 -10.52
N LYS A 279 -54.96 77.96 -9.29
CA LYS A 279 -55.74 78.81 -8.37
C LYS A 279 -54.97 80.04 -7.89
N SER A 280 -53.65 79.94 -7.71
CA SER A 280 -52.82 81.04 -7.19
C SER A 280 -52.70 82.27 -8.10
N PHE A 281 -52.95 82.12 -9.41
CA PHE A 281 -53.02 83.25 -10.32
C PHE A 281 -54.20 84.19 -10.01
N LEU A 282 -55.20 83.72 -9.26
CA LEU A 282 -56.41 84.46 -8.89
C LEU A 282 -56.34 85.06 -7.47
N ASP A 283 -55.42 84.60 -6.62
CA ASP A 283 -55.38 84.96 -5.19
C ASP A 283 -53.96 84.93 -4.57
N ASN A 284 -53.53 86.06 -3.99
CA ASN A 284 -52.15 86.34 -3.56
C ASN A 284 -51.76 85.61 -2.24
N GLU A 285 -52.73 85.08 -1.49
CA GLU A 285 -52.52 84.28 -0.26
C GLU A 285 -51.95 82.86 -0.54
N SER A 286 -51.88 82.45 -1.81
CA SER A 286 -51.66 81.05 -2.23
C SER A 286 -50.20 80.56 -2.20
N ARG A 287 -49.20 81.41 -1.96
CA ARG A 287 -47.77 81.04 -2.10
C ARG A 287 -47.29 80.01 -1.07
N ALA A 288 -47.73 80.14 0.18
CA ALA A 288 -47.37 79.18 1.24
C ALA A 288 -47.95 77.78 0.95
N GLN A 289 -49.18 77.72 0.40
CA GLN A 289 -49.83 76.48 0.02
C GLN A 289 -49.14 75.80 -1.17
N ILE A 290 -48.69 76.58 -2.17
CA ILE A 290 -47.89 76.05 -3.28
C ILE A 290 -46.57 75.49 -2.78
N ALA A 291 -45.88 76.20 -1.88
CA ALA A 291 -44.61 75.73 -1.32
C ALA A 291 -44.81 74.37 -0.59
N LYS A 292 -45.87 74.25 0.21
CA LYS A 292 -46.24 72.99 0.87
C LYS A 292 -46.50 71.86 -0.13
N LEU A 293 -47.38 72.08 -1.12
CA LEU A 293 -47.71 71.06 -2.12
C LEU A 293 -46.50 70.68 -2.99
N SER A 294 -45.60 71.62 -3.27
CA SER A 294 -44.35 71.32 -3.98
C SER A 294 -43.43 70.41 -3.15
N ALA A 295 -43.38 70.59 -1.83
CA ALA A 295 -42.63 69.72 -0.93
C ALA A 295 -43.28 68.33 -0.84
N GLU A 296 -44.61 68.27 -0.87
CA GLU A 296 -45.37 67.02 -0.88
C GLU A 296 -45.16 66.21 -2.16
N VAL A 297 -45.14 66.86 -3.33
CA VAL A 297 -44.76 66.21 -4.60
C VAL A 297 -43.35 65.63 -4.51
N LYS A 298 -42.37 66.40 -4.01
CA LYS A 298 -41.00 65.92 -3.84
C LYS A 298 -40.90 64.74 -2.88
N LEU A 299 -41.69 64.74 -1.80
CA LEU A 299 -41.76 63.62 -0.87
C LEU A 299 -42.30 62.36 -1.56
N LYS A 300 -43.43 62.48 -2.28
CA LYS A 300 -44.02 61.35 -3.02
C LYS A 300 -43.13 60.85 -4.16
N GLU A 301 -42.35 61.73 -4.77
CA GLU A 301 -41.36 61.36 -5.78
C GLU A 301 -40.24 60.53 -5.17
N ALA A 302 -39.74 60.92 -3.99
CA ALA A 302 -38.74 60.14 -3.25
C ALA A 302 -39.29 58.78 -2.78
N GLU A 303 -40.54 58.72 -2.30
CA GLU A 303 -41.20 57.46 -1.91
C GLU A 303 -41.35 56.50 -3.11
N ALA A 304 -41.76 57.00 -4.28
CA ALA A 304 -41.88 56.19 -5.49
C ALA A 304 -40.52 55.69 -5.99
N ALA A 305 -39.48 56.54 -5.95
CA ALA A 305 -38.12 56.14 -6.32
C ALA A 305 -37.56 55.06 -5.38
N PHE A 306 -37.80 55.17 -4.07
CA PHE A 306 -37.41 54.15 -3.09
C PHE A 306 -38.12 52.82 -3.36
N ALA A 307 -39.43 52.84 -3.64
CA ALA A 307 -40.18 51.64 -3.95
C ALA A 307 -39.71 50.97 -5.27
N ASP A 308 -39.30 51.75 -6.27
CA ASP A 308 -38.67 51.23 -7.50
C ASP A 308 -37.32 50.56 -7.20
N GLU A 309 -36.46 51.19 -6.39
CA GLU A 309 -35.17 50.62 -5.99
C GLU A 309 -35.35 49.29 -5.25
N MET A 310 -36.27 49.23 -4.28
CA MET A 310 -36.60 47.98 -3.57
C MET A 310 -37.12 46.91 -4.53
N LEU A 311 -37.95 47.26 -5.50
CA LEU A 311 -38.42 46.33 -6.53
C LEU A 311 -37.28 45.84 -7.41
N GLN A 312 -36.33 46.69 -7.79
CA GLN A 312 -35.16 46.29 -8.58
C GLN A 312 -34.26 45.32 -7.80
N LEU A 313 -34.09 45.50 -6.48
CA LEU A 313 -33.32 44.58 -5.63
C LEU A 313 -33.92 43.17 -5.55
N THR A 314 -35.20 42.98 -5.90
CA THR A 314 -35.81 41.63 -6.02
C THR A 314 -35.24 40.81 -7.18
N ARG A 315 -34.58 41.47 -8.14
CA ARG A 315 -34.00 40.85 -9.35
C ARG A 315 -32.49 40.83 -9.24
N ILE A 316 -31.94 39.64 -9.02
CA ILE A 316 -30.50 39.45 -8.87
C ILE A 316 -29.93 39.06 -10.22
N THR A 317 -29.06 39.91 -10.77
CA THR A 317 -28.40 39.72 -12.07
C THR A 317 -26.93 39.36 -11.90
N SER A 318 -26.30 38.88 -12.98
CA SER A 318 -24.86 38.64 -13.03
C SER A 318 -24.11 39.91 -13.45
N GLU A 319 -23.01 40.23 -12.76
CA GLU A 319 -22.11 41.35 -13.11
C GLU A 319 -21.10 40.98 -14.20
N HIS A 320 -20.89 39.68 -14.44
CA HIS A 320 -19.84 39.17 -15.33
C HIS A 320 -20.30 37.92 -16.09
N GLN A 321 -19.74 37.73 -17.28
CA GLN A 321 -19.91 36.48 -18.01
C GLN A 321 -19.19 35.31 -17.32
N GLY A 322 -19.78 34.11 -17.37
CA GLY A 322 -19.21 32.91 -16.75
C GLY A 322 -20.16 31.72 -16.77
N VAL A 323 -20.01 30.84 -15.80
CA VAL A 323 -20.91 29.72 -15.49
C VAL A 323 -21.43 29.84 -14.07
N ALA A 324 -22.73 29.58 -13.87
CA ALA A 324 -23.37 29.64 -12.56
C ALA A 324 -23.17 28.31 -11.81
N VAL A 325 -22.43 28.33 -10.71
CA VAL A 325 -22.11 27.16 -9.88
C VAL A 325 -22.94 27.20 -8.59
N TYR A 326 -23.87 26.26 -8.48
CA TYR A 326 -24.71 25.98 -7.30
C TYR A 326 -25.21 24.52 -7.36
N SER A 327 -25.89 24.04 -6.30
CA SER A 327 -26.29 22.62 -6.17
C SER A 327 -27.40 22.22 -7.15
N ASP A 328 -28.64 22.59 -6.84
CA ASP A 328 -29.82 22.28 -7.63
C ASP A 328 -30.83 23.43 -7.48
N ILE A 329 -31.71 23.60 -8.46
CA ILE A 329 -32.78 24.62 -8.45
C ILE A 329 -33.79 24.32 -7.33
N GLU A 330 -34.13 23.04 -7.13
CA GLU A 330 -35.15 22.60 -6.17
C GLU A 330 -34.78 22.93 -4.71
N ASP A 331 -33.48 23.02 -4.40
CA ASP A 331 -32.98 23.37 -3.06
C ASP A 331 -33.26 24.82 -2.66
N TRP A 332 -33.60 25.67 -3.64
CA TRP A 332 -33.68 27.12 -3.46
C TRP A 332 -35.08 27.69 -3.67
N ILE A 333 -35.90 27.13 -4.57
CA ILE A 333 -37.25 27.65 -4.79
C ILE A 333 -38.05 27.59 -3.49
N GLY A 334 -38.66 28.73 -3.11
CA GLY A 334 -39.43 28.88 -1.88
C GLY A 334 -38.60 29.04 -0.60
N LYS A 335 -37.27 29.06 -0.69
CA LYS A 335 -36.38 29.20 0.47
C LYS A 335 -36.26 30.68 0.89
N PRO A 336 -36.41 30.99 2.19
CA PRO A 336 -36.12 32.33 2.70
C PRO A 336 -34.61 32.58 2.68
N VAL A 337 -34.22 33.81 2.31
CA VAL A 337 -32.84 34.27 2.25
C VAL A 337 -32.69 35.60 2.98
N ILE A 338 -31.48 35.82 3.50
CA ILE A 338 -31.11 37.06 4.17
C ILE A 338 -30.05 37.84 3.38
N VAL A 339 -29.94 39.14 3.64
CA VAL A 339 -28.88 40.00 3.10
C VAL A 339 -27.50 39.35 3.29
N GLY A 340 -26.72 39.28 2.21
CA GLY A 340 -25.37 38.71 2.21
C GLY A 340 -25.31 37.19 2.16
N GLN A 341 -26.44 36.48 2.20
CA GLN A 341 -26.44 35.02 2.03
C GLN A 341 -25.97 34.65 0.62
N LYS A 342 -24.95 33.78 0.54
CA LYS A 342 -24.45 33.23 -0.72
C LYS A 342 -25.52 32.36 -1.38
N LEU A 343 -25.93 32.75 -2.59
CA LEU A 343 -26.91 32.01 -3.40
C LEU A 343 -26.18 31.09 -4.40
N MET A 344 -25.24 31.65 -5.15
CA MET A 344 -24.46 30.93 -6.14
C MET A 344 -23.10 31.59 -6.36
N THR A 345 -22.30 30.97 -7.20
CA THR A 345 -20.98 31.49 -7.59
C THR A 345 -20.92 31.57 -9.10
N VAL A 346 -20.56 32.73 -9.64
CA VAL A 346 -20.31 32.89 -11.08
C VAL A 346 -18.81 32.80 -11.32
N ALA A 347 -18.41 31.89 -12.20
CA ALA A 347 -17.01 31.58 -12.45
C ALA A 347 -16.70 31.52 -13.94
N ASP A 348 -15.49 31.90 -14.34
CA ASP A 348 -15.04 31.75 -15.72
C ASP A 348 -14.44 30.35 -15.94
N PRO A 349 -15.02 29.51 -16.82
CA PRO A 349 -14.52 28.15 -17.06
C PRO A 349 -13.14 28.12 -17.74
N ALA A 350 -12.71 29.21 -18.40
CA ALA A 350 -11.38 29.30 -19.01
C ALA A 350 -10.29 29.65 -17.99
N ARG A 351 -10.66 30.24 -16.85
CA ARG A 351 -9.72 30.64 -15.80
C ARG A 351 -9.88 29.73 -14.60
N ILE A 352 -9.04 28.70 -14.54
CA ILE A 352 -9.03 27.69 -13.49
C ILE A 352 -7.71 27.69 -12.72
N GLU A 353 -7.79 27.25 -11.46
CA GLU A 353 -6.66 26.97 -10.58
C GLU A 353 -6.85 25.58 -9.96
N ALA A 354 -5.78 25.04 -9.41
CA ALA A 354 -5.81 23.79 -8.67
C ALA A 354 -5.71 24.08 -7.17
N GLU A 355 -6.72 23.68 -6.42
CA GLU A 355 -6.73 23.73 -4.97
C GLU A 355 -6.28 22.37 -4.43
N ILE A 356 -5.16 22.37 -3.72
CA ILE A 356 -4.49 21.18 -3.20
C ILE A 356 -4.63 21.21 -1.68
N THR A 357 -5.14 20.12 -1.12
CA THR A 357 -5.31 19.96 0.32
C THR A 357 -4.12 19.19 0.88
N LEU A 358 -3.13 19.87 1.45
CA LEU A 358 -1.90 19.24 1.95
C LEU A 358 -2.00 18.90 3.45
N PRO A 359 -2.03 17.62 3.85
CA PRO A 359 -2.07 17.26 5.27
C PRO A 359 -0.87 17.82 6.04
N VAL A 360 -1.11 18.28 7.28
CA VAL A 360 -0.04 18.84 8.14
C VAL A 360 1.10 17.84 8.37
N ALA A 361 0.77 16.55 8.49
CA ALA A 361 1.76 15.47 8.64
C ALA A 361 2.75 15.38 7.46
N ASP A 362 2.30 15.80 6.28
CA ASP A 362 3.08 15.80 5.05
C ASP A 362 3.55 17.20 4.64
N ALA A 363 3.29 18.24 5.45
CA ALA A 363 3.73 19.61 5.22
C ALA A 363 5.25 19.72 5.09
N ILE A 364 5.70 20.26 3.97
CA ILE A 364 7.11 20.57 3.67
C ILE A 364 7.25 22.07 3.52
N ASN A 365 8.48 22.59 3.63
CA ASN A 365 8.71 23.99 3.29
C ASN A 365 8.51 24.17 1.78
N LEU A 366 7.50 24.95 1.41
CA LEU A 366 7.10 25.20 0.04
C LEU A 366 7.45 26.63 -0.34
N GLU A 367 8.29 26.78 -1.36
CA GLU A 367 8.66 28.08 -1.91
C GLU A 367 7.67 28.46 -3.02
N PRO A 368 7.23 29.73 -3.11
CA PRO A 368 6.42 30.19 -4.24
C PRO A 368 7.09 29.86 -5.58
N GLY A 369 6.32 29.37 -6.54
CA GLY A 369 6.84 28.89 -7.82
C GLY A 369 7.37 27.45 -7.83
N ALA A 370 7.21 26.69 -6.74
CA ALA A 370 7.50 25.26 -6.73
C ALA A 370 6.77 24.50 -7.85
N GLU A 371 7.47 23.56 -8.48
CA GLU A 371 6.91 22.71 -9.53
C GLU A 371 5.85 21.76 -8.95
N ILE A 372 4.70 21.66 -9.62
CA ILE A 372 3.60 20.77 -9.26
C ILE A 372 3.20 19.96 -10.49
N LYS A 373 2.93 18.67 -10.30
CA LYS A 373 2.32 17.80 -11.32
C LYS A 373 0.98 17.30 -10.83
N ILE A 374 -0.09 17.64 -11.54
CA ILE A 374 -1.46 17.27 -11.20
C ILE A 374 -1.88 16.07 -12.03
N PHE A 375 -2.32 15.01 -11.37
CA PHE A 375 -2.86 13.81 -12.00
C PHE A 375 -4.36 13.76 -11.73
N LEU A 376 -5.17 14.09 -12.72
CA LEU A 376 -6.64 14.03 -12.60
C LEU A 376 -7.12 12.58 -12.62
N ASN A 377 -8.17 12.27 -11.86
CA ASN A 377 -8.76 10.92 -11.85
C ASN A 377 -9.29 10.50 -13.23
N THR A 378 -9.66 11.46 -14.06
CA THR A 378 -10.11 11.24 -15.45
C THR A 378 -8.97 10.93 -16.42
N GLN A 379 -7.73 11.33 -16.10
CA GLN A 379 -6.55 11.19 -16.98
C GLN A 379 -5.27 10.95 -16.14
N PRO A 380 -5.13 9.77 -15.51
CA PRO A 380 -4.00 9.47 -14.64
C PRO A 380 -2.66 9.33 -15.39
N ASP A 381 -2.69 9.09 -16.70
CA ASP A 381 -1.52 8.94 -17.57
C ASP A 381 -0.96 10.28 -18.06
N ARG A 382 -1.72 11.38 -17.95
CA ARG A 382 -1.36 12.70 -18.47
C ARG A 382 -1.29 13.73 -17.34
N PRO A 383 -0.09 13.92 -16.73
CA PRO A 383 0.08 14.94 -15.71
C PRO A 383 -0.03 16.34 -16.30
N ILE A 384 -0.79 17.20 -15.65
CA ILE A 384 -0.87 18.62 -15.96
C ILE A 384 0.21 19.35 -15.16
N PRO A 385 1.17 20.04 -15.82
CA PRO A 385 2.17 20.83 -15.12
C PRO A 385 1.54 22.10 -14.53
N GLY A 386 1.93 22.44 -13.31
CA GLY A 386 1.52 23.65 -12.64
C GLY A 386 2.61 24.23 -11.74
N LEU A 387 2.37 25.44 -11.26
CA LEU A 387 3.27 26.17 -10.37
C LEU A 387 2.52 26.59 -9.12
N LEU A 388 3.17 26.40 -7.97
CA LEU A 388 2.68 26.87 -6.68
C LEU A 388 2.51 28.39 -6.70
N LYS A 389 1.30 28.87 -6.42
CA LYS A 389 1.00 30.30 -6.39
C LYS A 389 0.96 30.82 -4.96
N GLN A 390 0.23 30.12 -4.09
CA GLN A 390 0.04 30.49 -2.70
C GLN A 390 -0.19 29.24 -1.84
N ALA A 391 0.30 29.27 -0.62
CA ALA A 391 -0.05 28.33 0.43
C ALA A 391 -0.70 29.12 1.58
N ASP A 392 -1.77 28.58 2.14
CA ASP A 392 -2.44 29.18 3.29
C ASP A 392 -1.53 29.11 4.52
N TYR A 393 -1.58 30.16 5.34
CA TYR A 393 -0.77 30.24 6.56
C TYR A 393 -1.34 29.40 7.71
N GLU A 394 -2.66 29.13 7.67
CA GLU A 394 -3.37 28.38 8.71
C GLU A 394 -3.89 27.07 8.15
N ALA A 395 -3.84 26.02 8.99
CA ALA A 395 -4.42 24.74 8.66
C ALA A 395 -5.91 24.75 9.01
N HIS A 396 -6.73 24.17 8.14
CA HIS A 396 -8.16 24.01 8.35
C HIS A 396 -8.51 22.54 8.50
N VAL A 397 -9.62 22.26 9.19
CA VAL A 397 -10.16 20.91 9.31
C VAL A 397 -10.87 20.56 8.02
N THR A 398 -10.36 19.54 7.34
CA THR A 398 -10.96 19.01 6.10
C THR A 398 -12.27 18.28 6.38
N PRO A 399 -13.13 18.06 5.36
CA PRO A 399 -14.35 17.26 5.52
C PRO A 399 -14.10 15.82 6.04
N THR A 400 -12.87 15.32 5.88
CA THR A 400 -12.42 14.02 6.39
C THR A 400 -11.94 14.06 7.85
N GLY A 401 -11.93 15.24 8.48
CA GLY A 401 -11.53 15.44 9.89
C GLY A 401 -10.03 15.63 10.13
N GLU A 402 -9.22 15.69 9.07
CA GLU A 402 -7.77 15.88 9.16
C GLU A 402 -7.40 17.36 9.02
N LEU A 403 -6.34 17.80 9.72
CA LEU A 403 -5.79 19.14 9.56
C LEU A 403 -4.94 19.19 8.28
N ALA A 404 -5.26 20.14 7.40
CA ALA A 404 -4.53 20.36 6.15
C ALA A 404 -4.39 21.84 5.83
N PHE A 405 -3.30 22.19 5.13
CA PHE A 405 -3.10 23.49 4.51
C PHE A 405 -3.75 23.52 3.13
N GLY A 406 -4.52 24.58 2.85
CA GLY A 406 -5.00 24.86 1.51
C GLY A 406 -3.88 25.46 0.67
N ILE A 407 -3.70 24.95 -0.54
CA ILE A 407 -2.65 25.38 -1.45
C ILE A 407 -3.26 25.67 -2.81
N ARG A 408 -2.95 26.82 -3.38
CA ARG A 408 -3.38 27.20 -4.73
C ARG A 408 -2.24 27.11 -5.72
N ALA A 409 -2.49 26.44 -6.83
CA ALA A 409 -1.55 26.27 -7.93
C ALA A 409 -2.15 26.74 -9.24
N SER A 410 -1.33 27.43 -10.03
CA SER A 410 -1.69 27.80 -11.40
C SER A 410 -1.33 26.67 -12.37
N LEU A 411 -2.17 26.45 -13.38
CA LEU A 411 -1.92 25.46 -14.43
C LEU A 411 -1.14 26.13 -15.57
N THR A 412 -0.03 25.53 -16.01
CA THR A 412 0.85 26.12 -17.04
C THR A 412 0.37 25.83 -18.47
N GLN A 413 -0.53 24.87 -18.64
CA GLN A 413 -1.08 24.50 -19.94
C GLN A 413 -2.60 24.69 -19.94
N GLU A 414 -3.13 25.18 -21.05
CA GLU A 414 -4.57 25.16 -21.29
C GLU A 414 -5.02 23.71 -21.42
N THR A 415 -5.74 23.27 -20.40
CA THR A 415 -6.30 21.93 -20.34
C THR A 415 -7.81 22.02 -20.44
N GLY A 416 -8.45 21.09 -21.15
CA GLY A 416 -9.90 20.91 -21.12
C GLY A 416 -10.44 20.40 -19.77
N ALA A 417 -9.71 20.65 -18.68
CA ALA A 417 -10.10 20.32 -17.33
C ALA A 417 -11.27 21.22 -16.91
N ARG A 418 -12.32 20.59 -16.39
CA ARG A 418 -13.52 21.29 -15.93
C ARG A 418 -13.42 21.55 -14.43
N ILE A 419 -14.08 22.61 -13.98
CA ILE A 419 -14.28 22.89 -12.55
C ILE A 419 -14.91 21.67 -11.87
N GLY A 420 -14.45 21.35 -10.66
CA GLY A 420 -14.92 20.22 -9.85
C GLY A 420 -14.24 18.88 -10.15
N LEU A 421 -13.32 18.80 -11.12
CA LEU A 421 -12.53 17.59 -11.32
C LEU A 421 -11.54 17.39 -10.17
N ARG A 422 -11.43 16.15 -9.69
CA ARG A 422 -10.53 15.76 -8.59
C ARG A 422 -9.38 14.87 -9.08
N GLY A 423 -8.31 14.86 -8.29
CA GLY A 423 -7.10 14.11 -8.60
C GLY A 423 -6.12 14.04 -7.44
N THR A 424 -4.86 13.73 -7.77
CA THR A 424 -3.72 13.81 -6.86
C THR A 424 -2.66 14.75 -7.43
N ALA A 425 -2.21 15.72 -6.63
CA ALA A 425 -1.09 16.58 -6.96
C ALA A 425 0.21 16.04 -6.33
N LYS A 426 1.27 16.03 -7.13
CA LYS A 426 2.64 15.80 -6.69
C LYS A 426 3.37 17.14 -6.64
N ILE A 427 3.64 17.61 -5.43
CA ILE A 427 4.33 18.87 -5.17
C ILE A 427 5.81 18.57 -4.97
N TYR A 428 6.69 19.27 -5.69
CA TYR A 428 8.14 19.16 -5.51
C TYR A 428 8.63 20.26 -4.56
N GLY A 429 9.40 19.87 -3.55
CA GLY A 429 10.07 20.79 -2.63
C GLY A 429 11.57 20.88 -2.85
N ALA A 430 12.26 21.43 -1.86
CA ALA A 430 13.71 21.55 -1.86
C ALA A 430 14.44 20.19 -1.94
N ARG A 431 15.71 20.24 -2.35
CA ARG A 431 16.59 19.07 -2.29
C ARG A 431 17.00 18.80 -0.85
N VAL A 432 16.78 17.58 -0.39
CA VAL A 432 17.12 17.11 0.96
C VAL A 432 18.01 15.87 0.88
N SER A 433 18.69 15.52 1.97
CA SER A 433 19.44 14.27 2.04
C SER A 433 18.51 13.05 1.93
N LEU A 434 19.00 11.96 1.34
CA LEU A 434 18.26 10.70 1.28
C LEU A 434 17.91 10.16 2.68
N PHE A 435 18.78 10.39 3.68
CA PHE A 435 18.48 10.11 5.08
C PHE A 435 17.21 10.83 5.54
N TYR A 436 17.13 12.15 5.34
CA TYR A 436 15.94 12.91 5.73
C TYR A 436 14.71 12.45 4.95
N TYR A 437 14.83 12.21 3.64
CA TYR A 437 13.74 11.71 2.81
C TYR A 437 13.14 10.39 3.35
N LEU A 438 13.98 9.42 3.73
CA LEU A 438 13.54 8.11 4.24
C LEU A 438 13.05 8.17 5.69
N PHE A 439 13.72 8.93 6.55
CA PHE A 439 13.46 8.93 7.99
C PHE A 439 12.56 10.08 8.46
N ARG A 440 12.11 11.00 7.61
CA ARG A 440 11.24 12.13 8.00
C ARG A 440 10.00 11.70 8.77
N ARG A 441 9.21 10.74 8.24
CA ARG A 441 7.98 10.26 8.88
C ARG A 441 8.24 9.59 10.24
N PRO A 442 9.14 8.59 10.35
CA PRO A 442 9.41 7.98 11.65
C PRO A 442 10.02 8.96 12.65
N LEU A 443 10.87 9.91 12.22
CA LEU A 443 11.39 10.97 13.09
C LEU A 443 10.27 11.88 13.61
N THR A 444 9.29 12.22 12.77
CA THR A 444 8.13 13.04 13.17
C THR A 444 7.27 12.31 14.20
N LEU A 445 7.03 11.00 14.00
CA LEU A 445 6.31 10.17 14.96
C LEU A 445 7.08 10.04 16.28
N MET A 446 8.39 9.80 16.24
CA MET A 446 9.24 9.78 17.43
C MET A 446 9.20 11.11 18.18
N ARG A 447 9.19 12.23 17.45
CA ARG A 447 9.09 13.56 18.04
C ARG A 447 7.78 13.74 18.82
N VAL A 448 6.65 13.35 18.20
CA VAL A 448 5.32 13.42 18.83
C VAL A 448 5.22 12.49 20.05
N THR A 449 5.79 11.28 19.99
CA THR A 449 5.71 10.32 21.10
C THR A 449 6.67 10.62 22.24
N ILE A 450 7.84 11.19 21.94
CA ILE A 450 8.90 11.50 22.93
C ILE A 450 8.77 12.95 23.46
N GLY A 451 7.97 13.80 22.82
CA GLY A 451 7.63 15.15 23.29
C GLY A 451 8.74 16.19 23.07
N LEU A 452 9.52 16.06 21.98
CA LEU A 452 10.64 16.95 21.64
C LEU A 452 10.26 18.00 20.59
#